data_AF-A0A7V6RHH2-F1
#
_entry.id   AF-A0A7V6RHH2-F1
#
_cell.length_a   1.000
_cell.length_b   1.000
_cell.length_c   1.000
_cell.angle_alpha   90.00
_cell.angle_beta   90.00
_cell.angle_gamma   90.00
#
_symmetry.space_group_name_H-M   'P 1'
#
loop_
_entity.id
_entity.type
_entity.pdbx_description
1 polymer ?
#
loop_
_entity_poly.entity_id
_entity_poly.type
_entity_poly.pdbx_seq_one_letter_code
_entity_poly.pdbx_strand_id
1 'polypeptide(L)'
;MFAIVELGGKQFKITEGKKLYIDRLNAELESILEVDKVYLIANDEGVKVGKPIVEGAKVTIKVLEHLKGPKVTVFKKKRRKGYRVKKGFRPYLTKVEVLNIKA
;
A
#
# COMPACT_ATOMS: atom_id res chain seq x y z
N MET A 1 4.20 -16.71 -8.63
CA MET A 1 4.81 -16.27 -7.36
C MET A 1 4.08 -15.05 -6.79
N PHE A 2 3.69 -15.06 -5.51
CA PHE A 2 3.12 -13.89 -4.83
C PHE A 2 3.69 -13.75 -3.41
N ALA A 3 3.67 -12.53 -2.88
CA ALA A 3 4.07 -12.23 -1.51
C ALA A 3 3.00 -11.42 -0.77
N ILE A 4 3.00 -11.50 0.56
CA ILE A 4 2.24 -10.62 1.44
C ILE A 4 3.20 -9.70 2.15
N VAL A 5 3.08 -8.40 1.93
CA VAL A 5 3.98 -7.37 2.47
C VAL A 5 3.22 -6.33 3.29
N GLU A 6 3.90 -5.73 4.27
CA GLU A 6 3.41 -4.55 4.97
C GLU A 6 3.85 -3.27 4.23
N LEU A 7 2.90 -2.46 3.81
CA LEU A 7 3.14 -1.14 3.22
C LEU A 7 2.22 -0.11 3.87
N GLY A 8 2.80 0.96 4.43
CA GLY A 8 2.01 2.01 5.09
C GLY A 8 1.12 1.50 6.23
N GLY A 9 1.55 0.48 6.96
CA GLY A 9 0.79 -0.13 8.06
C GLY A 9 -0.36 -1.05 7.64
N LYS A 10 -0.47 -1.39 6.35
CA LYS A 10 -1.48 -2.32 5.81
C LYS A 10 -0.80 -3.46 5.05
N GLN A 11 -1.46 -4.61 5.01
CA GLN A 11 -0.97 -5.78 4.28
C GLN A 11 -1.51 -5.82 2.87
N PHE A 12 -0.64 -6.13 1.90
CA PHE A 12 -1.01 -6.26 0.50
C PHE A 12 -0.52 -7.58 -0.07
N LYS A 13 -1.39 -8.25 -0.84
CA LYS A 13 -1.01 -9.36 -1.71
C LYS A 13 -0.47 -8.82 -3.03
N ILE A 14 0.81 -9.08 -3.28
CA ILE A 14 1.56 -8.54 -4.40
C ILE A 14 2.10 -9.65 -5.30
N THR A 15 2.27 -9.29 -6.56
CA THR A 15 2.93 -10.09 -7.60
C THR A 15 3.89 -9.16 -8.34
N GLU A 16 4.92 -9.71 -8.96
CA GLU A 16 5.85 -8.92 -9.79
C GLU A 16 5.09 -8.24 -10.93
N GLY A 17 5.49 -7.00 -11.26
CA GLY A 17 4.85 -6.13 -12.26
C GLY A 17 3.51 -5.51 -11.81
N LYS A 18 3.01 -5.83 -10.61
CA LYS A 18 1.71 -5.30 -10.14
C LYS A 18 1.87 -3.84 -9.71
N LYS A 19 0.91 -3.01 -10.14
CA LYS A 19 0.77 -1.61 -9.71
C LYS A 19 -0.26 -1.50 -8.59
N LEU A 20 0.08 -0.76 -7.54
CA LEU A 20 -0.69 -0.66 -6.31
C LEU A 20 -0.80 0.81 -5.90
N TYR A 21 -1.91 1.18 -5.25
CA TYR A 21 -2.04 2.46 -4.58
C TYR A 21 -1.94 2.24 -3.07
N ILE A 22 -0.97 2.89 -2.47
CA ILE A 22 -0.72 2.85 -1.02
C ILE A 22 -0.83 4.25 -0.42
N ASP A 23 -0.81 4.32 0.91
CA ASP A 23 -0.77 5.60 1.62
C ASP A 23 0.48 6.41 1.23
N ARG A 24 0.46 7.71 1.53
CA ARG A 24 1.52 8.62 1.08
C ARG A 24 2.89 8.21 1.64
N LEU A 25 3.86 8.03 0.74
CA LEU A 25 5.27 7.84 1.10
C LEU A 25 6.02 9.17 0.93
N ASN A 26 6.99 9.41 1.81
CA ASN A 26 7.95 10.50 1.69
C ASN A 26 9.18 10.01 0.92
N ALA A 27 8.99 9.75 -0.38
CA ALA A 27 10.04 9.31 -1.29
C ALA A 27 9.93 10.10 -2.59
N GLU A 28 11.02 10.17 -3.36
CA GLU A 28 11.01 10.87 -4.64
C GLU A 28 10.33 10.04 -5.73
N LEU A 29 9.90 10.70 -6.80
CA LEU A 29 9.41 10.00 -7.99
C LEU A 29 10.55 9.15 -8.58
N GLU A 30 10.19 7.99 -9.11
CA GLU A 30 11.12 6.99 -9.64
C GLU A 30 12.09 6.34 -8.66
N SER A 31 12.05 6.74 -7.38
CA SER A 31 12.84 6.12 -6.34
C SER A 31 12.51 4.63 -6.18
N ILE A 32 13.55 3.84 -5.95
CA ILE A 32 13.45 2.42 -5.64
C ILE A 32 13.50 2.27 -4.12
N LEU A 33 12.53 1.55 -3.56
CA LEU A 33 12.42 1.28 -2.14
C LEU A 33 12.45 -0.23 -1.91
N GLU A 34 13.19 -0.66 -0.90
CA GLU A 34 13.18 -2.04 -0.41
C GLU A 34 12.20 -2.17 0.76
N VAL A 35 11.44 -3.26 0.75
CA VAL A 35 10.47 -3.61 1.78
C VAL A 35 10.92 -4.90 2.43
N ASP A 36 11.41 -4.80 3.66
CA ASP A 36 11.90 -5.94 4.43
C ASP A 36 10.77 -6.70 5.16
N LYS A 37 9.62 -6.05 5.35
CA LYS A 37 8.48 -6.64 6.06
C LYS A 37 7.64 -7.53 5.13
N VAL A 38 8.13 -8.73 4.87
CA VAL A 38 7.46 -9.78 4.09
C VAL A 38 6.95 -10.88 5.02
N TYR A 39 5.63 -11.08 5.04
CA TYR A 39 4.98 -12.05 5.94
C TYR A 39 4.86 -13.45 5.33
N LEU A 40 4.71 -13.52 4.02
CA LEU A 40 4.46 -14.77 3.31
C LEU A 40 4.98 -14.67 1.89
N ILE A 41 5.63 -15.73 1.42
CA ILE A 41 5.98 -15.92 0.02
C ILE A 41 5.43 -17.26 -0.43
N ALA A 42 4.71 -17.25 -1.55
CA ALA A 42 4.18 -18.44 -2.19
C ALA A 42 4.70 -18.54 -3.62
N ASN A 43 5.35 -19.66 -3.92
CA ASN A 43 5.83 -20.04 -5.24
C ASN A 43 5.22 -21.41 -5.62
N ASP A 44 5.62 -21.95 -6.78
CA ASP A 44 5.08 -23.22 -7.28
C ASP A 44 5.61 -24.44 -6.49
N GLU A 45 6.68 -24.24 -5.70
CA GLU A 45 7.32 -25.27 -4.87
C GLU A 45 6.73 -25.32 -3.44
N GLY A 46 6.05 -24.27 -2.99
CA GLY A 46 5.42 -24.24 -1.67
C GLY A 46 5.12 -22.84 -1.12
N VAL A 47 4.77 -22.79 0.16
CA VAL A 47 4.44 -21.56 0.88
C VAL A 47 5.36 -21.39 2.08
N LYS A 48 6.19 -20.33 2.07
CA LYS A 48 6.98 -19.88 3.21
C LYS A 48 6.14 -18.89 4.03
N VAL A 49 5.84 -19.24 5.27
CA VAL A 49 5.13 -18.38 6.22
C VAL A 49 6.11 -17.90 7.29
N GLY A 50 6.23 -16.58 7.45
CA GLY A 50 7.09 -15.96 8.44
C GLY A 50 6.55 -16.11 9.87
N LYS A 51 7.46 -16.15 10.84
CA LYS A 51 7.15 -16.12 12.28
C LYS A 51 8.10 -15.14 12.98
N PRO A 52 7.91 -13.82 12.94
CA PRO A 52 6.80 -13.03 12.39
C PRO A 52 7.01 -12.51 10.95
N ILE A 53 8.24 -12.56 10.41
CA ILE A 53 8.61 -12.14 9.06
C ILE A 53 9.35 -13.33 8.41
N VAL A 54 9.35 -13.42 7.08
CA VAL A 54 10.21 -14.38 6.36
C VAL A 54 11.64 -13.83 6.36
N GLU A 55 12.57 -14.49 7.04
CA GLU A 55 13.96 -14.04 7.11
C GLU A 55 14.62 -14.05 5.72
N GLY A 56 15.33 -12.96 5.38
CA GLY A 56 16.02 -12.79 4.11
C GLY A 56 15.13 -12.40 2.92
N ALA A 57 13.81 -12.40 3.10
CA ALA A 57 12.87 -11.96 2.07
C ALA A 57 12.91 -10.43 1.90
N LYS A 58 12.96 -9.98 0.65
CA LYS A 58 12.95 -8.55 0.31
C LYS A 58 12.07 -8.32 -0.92
N VAL A 59 11.31 -7.24 -0.89
CA VAL A 59 10.53 -6.81 -2.05
C VAL A 59 11.00 -5.45 -2.51
N THR A 60 11.37 -5.36 -3.78
CA THR A 60 11.79 -4.10 -4.40
C THR A 60 10.60 -3.47 -5.11
N ILE A 61 10.28 -2.22 -4.76
CA ILE A 61 9.21 -1.44 -5.39
C ILE A 61 9.74 -0.13 -5.97
N LYS A 62 9.14 0.33 -7.06
CA LYS A 62 9.41 1.65 -7.66
C LYS A 62 8.24 2.60 -7.39
N VAL A 63 8.55 3.82 -6.97
CA VAL A 63 7.55 4.89 -6.85
C VAL A 63 7.27 5.47 -8.24
N LEU A 64 6.03 5.35 -8.71
CA LEU A 64 5.64 5.85 -10.02
C LEU A 64 5.11 7.28 -9.95
N GLU A 65 4.13 7.51 -9.08
CA GLU A 65 3.46 8.81 -9.00
C GLU A 65 2.83 9.07 -7.64
N HIS A 66 2.60 10.35 -7.39
CA HIS A 66 2.04 10.89 -6.17
C HIS A 66 0.76 11.64 -6.49
N LEU A 67 -0.38 11.14 -6.02
CA LEU A 67 -1.70 11.64 -6.43
C LEU A 67 -2.67 11.79 -5.28
N LYS A 68 -3.74 12.55 -5.54
CA LYS A 68 -4.90 12.68 -4.63
C LYS A 68 -6.00 11.76 -5.12
N GLY A 69 -6.47 10.87 -4.26
CA GLY A 69 -7.59 10.00 -4.54
C GLY A 69 -8.90 10.75 -4.80
N PRO A 70 -10.00 10.01 -5.03
CA PRO A 70 -11.32 10.60 -5.26
C PRO A 70 -11.77 11.41 -4.05
N LYS A 71 -12.56 12.45 -4.31
CA LYS A 71 -13.10 13.32 -3.25
C LYS A 71 -14.23 12.62 -2.52
N VAL A 72 -14.01 12.31 -1.26
CA VAL A 72 -15.04 11.83 -0.34
C VAL A 72 -15.75 13.02 0.28
N THR A 73 -17.08 13.05 0.20
CA THR A 73 -17.89 14.11 0.81
C THR A 73 -18.40 13.65 2.17
N VAL A 74 -17.97 14.32 3.22
CA VAL A 74 -18.43 14.08 4.59
C VAL A 74 -19.52 15.10 4.92
N PHE A 75 -20.74 14.63 5.13
CA PHE A 75 -21.88 15.47 5.49
C PHE A 75 -22.40 15.09 6.87
N LYS A 76 -22.51 16.08 7.77
CA LYS A 76 -23.05 15.91 9.12
C LYS A 76 -24.24 16.85 9.31
N LYS A 77 -25.37 16.34 9.81
CA LYS A 77 -26.58 17.12 10.08
C LYS A 77 -27.23 16.64 11.39
N LYS A 78 -27.63 17.56 12.26
CA LYS A 78 -28.49 17.25 13.42
C LYS A 78 -29.88 17.83 13.16
N ARG A 79 -30.91 16.97 13.23
CA ARG A 79 -32.30 17.37 12.99
C ARG A 79 -32.74 18.40 14.04
N ARG A 80 -33.48 19.44 13.62
CA ARG A 80 -34.06 20.51 14.47
C ARG A 80 -33.06 21.32 15.32
N LYS A 81 -31.74 21.25 15.04
CA LYS A 81 -30.70 21.99 15.78
C LYS A 81 -29.95 23.01 14.92
N GLY A 82 -30.39 23.27 13.69
CA GLY A 82 -29.70 24.15 12.73
C GLY A 82 -28.33 23.64 12.25
N TYR A 83 -27.74 22.64 12.91
CA TYR A 83 -26.42 22.11 12.62
C TYR A 83 -26.40 21.31 11.31
N ARG A 84 -25.64 21.82 10.33
CA ARG A 84 -25.35 21.17 9.05
C ARG A 84 -23.94 21.56 8.60
N VAL A 85 -23.06 20.57 8.41
CA VAL A 85 -21.67 20.77 7.96
C VAL A 85 -21.38 19.84 6.79
N LYS A 86 -20.77 20.36 5.73
CA LYS A 86 -20.30 19.59 4.56
C LYS A 86 -18.81 19.85 4.36
N LYS A 87 -18.00 18.81 4.42
CA LYS A 87 -16.54 18.88 4.21
C LYS A 87 -16.11 17.87 3.15
N GLY A 88 -15.24 18.28 2.24
CA GLY A 88 -14.58 17.36 1.32
C GLY A 88 -13.27 16.83 1.90
N PHE A 89 -12.94 15.58 1.61
CA PHE A 89 -11.65 14.96 1.92
C PHE A 89 -11.12 14.25 0.67
N ARG A 90 -9.81 14.37 0.41
CA ARG A 90 -9.11 13.59 -0.63
C ARG A 90 -7.89 12.93 0.02
N PRO A 91 -7.78 11.59 -0.02
CA PRO A 91 -6.59 10.93 0.51
C PRO A 91 -5.39 11.19 -0.39
N TYR A 92 -4.22 11.37 0.21
CA TYR A 92 -2.95 11.39 -0.51
C TYR A 92 -2.47 9.96 -0.69
N LEU A 93 -2.20 9.58 -1.93
CA LEU A 93 -1.80 8.24 -2.32
C LEU A 93 -0.48 8.28 -3.08
N THR A 94 0.23 7.16 -3.03
CA THR A 94 1.41 6.89 -3.85
C THR A 94 1.12 5.67 -4.69
N LYS A 95 1.34 5.77 -5.99
CA LYS A 95 1.31 4.61 -6.88
C LYS A 95 2.69 3.99 -6.92
N VAL A 96 2.76 2.70 -6.64
CA VAL A 96 3.99 1.93 -6.66
C VAL A 96 3.86 0.76 -7.61
N GLU A 97 4.97 0.35 -8.18
CA GLU A 97 5.11 -0.84 -9.01
C GLU A 97 6.06 -1.83 -8.35
N VAL A 98 5.68 -3.10 -8.31
CA VAL A 98 6.51 -4.16 -7.74
C VAL A 98 7.49 -4.63 -8.81
N LEU A 99 8.79 -4.42 -8.56
CA LEU A 99 9.84 -4.80 -9.51
C LEU A 99 10.28 -6.26 -9.33
N ASN A 100 10.57 -6.65 -8.09
CA ASN A 100 11.14 -7.96 -7.79
C ASN A 100 10.70 -8.43 -6.41
N ILE A 101 10.44 -9.74 -6.28
CA ILE A 101 10.21 -10.41 -5.01
C ILE A 101 11.36 -11.39 -4.76
N LYS A 102 12.25 -11.04 -3.82
CA LYS A 102 13.35 -11.90 -3.36
C LYS A 102 12.89 -12.72 -2.14
N ALA A 103 13.14 -14.03 -2.18
CA ALA A 103 12.64 -15.04 -1.24
C ALA A 103 13.70 -15.69 -0.36
#